data_AF-A0A9N8YL02-F1
#
_entry.id   AF-A0A9N8YL02-F1
#
_cell.length_a   1.000
_cell.length_b   1.000
_cell.length_c   1.000
_cell.angle_alpha   90.00
_cell.angle_beta   90.00
_cell.angle_gamma   90.00
#
_symmetry.space_group_name_H-M   'P 1'
#
loop_
_entity.id
_entity.type
_entity.pdbx_description
1 polymer ?
#
loop_
_entity_poly.entity_id
_entity_poly.type
_entity_poly.pdbx_seq_one_letter_code
_entity_poly.pdbx_strand_id
1 'polypeptide(L)'
;MARLIIDKKDYGIHSFLVQLRGEGHKPLPGIEIGDIGPKLGYNNIDNGFLRFTKVRIPRTNMLMKFSKVSPSGIYSTPPHAKMVYGTLIDGRADIISKAAYYLTAILTIAIRYSIIRKQGNKFSSQDEFQIIDYQSQQYKLFNGLSRSYTFLFTSRFINNLYIENITKMEKGDVTLCTELVCESMEDARRCFQQGKFTGGIQLSYLMDFDKILYKKFPANVKEEHILHPESQIEALKHRYISLLSNLSSSLEKSSRIHPNNNNNTLKEAEAKSEHMIDIINVSRAYCYFILLFNAHQGLQSVKKEHPLLYPSLRSLIDLFFINVVLSQFGEFLITGYYNSYHINLLKNLQKELLKKIRVDAIGLVDAWEFSDNMLNSALGRYDGNVYEEMYKRVKMDPLNLKHEKGIYVGYNEL
;
A
#
# COMPACT_ATOMS: atom_id res chain seq x y z
N MET A 1 8.07 18.37 -16.75
CA MET A 1 7.09 18.00 -17.79
C MET A 1 6.33 19.26 -18.20
N ALA A 2 5.90 19.37 -19.46
CA ALA A 2 5.14 20.51 -19.98
C ALA A 2 4.19 20.07 -21.11
N ARG A 3 3.16 20.88 -21.43
CA ARG A 3 2.30 20.61 -22.60
C ARG A 3 3.08 20.89 -23.88
N LEU A 4 3.07 19.93 -24.81
CA LEU A 4 3.67 20.08 -26.14
C LEU A 4 2.70 20.85 -27.04
N ILE A 5 3.12 22.02 -27.52
CA ILE A 5 2.34 22.87 -28.42
C ILE A 5 3.12 23.04 -29.73
N ILE A 6 2.50 22.67 -30.85
CA ILE A 6 3.04 22.84 -32.21
C ILE A 6 1.96 23.51 -33.04
N ASP A 7 2.27 24.63 -33.69
CA ASP A 7 1.33 25.40 -34.52
C ASP A 7 -0.03 25.65 -33.83
N LYS A 8 0.02 26.01 -32.53
CA LYS A 8 -1.14 26.25 -31.64
C LYS A 8 -1.97 25.01 -31.30
N LYS A 9 -1.60 23.82 -31.78
CA LYS A 9 -2.22 22.56 -31.39
C LYS A 9 -1.52 21.95 -30.18
N ASP A 10 -2.32 21.55 -29.19
CA ASP A 10 -1.85 20.89 -27.97
C ASP A 10 -1.85 19.37 -28.14
N TYR A 11 -0.70 18.76 -27.85
CA TYR A 11 -0.47 17.31 -27.94
C TYR A 11 -0.37 16.64 -26.56
N GLY A 12 -0.69 17.37 -25.49
CA GLY A 12 -0.63 16.87 -24.12
C GLY A 12 0.75 16.94 -23.48
N ILE A 13 0.87 16.34 -22.31
CA ILE A 13 2.06 16.44 -21.46
C ILE A 13 3.21 15.58 -22.00
N HIS A 14 4.38 16.21 -22.13
CA HIS A 14 5.63 15.58 -22.57
C HIS A 14 6.80 15.94 -21.63
N SER A 15 7.85 15.12 -21.70
CA SER A 15 9.08 15.28 -20.92
C SER A 15 10.18 15.94 -21.76
N PHE A 16 10.85 16.91 -21.15
CA PHE A 16 11.91 17.70 -21.76
C PHE A 16 13.10 17.79 -20.81
N LEU A 17 14.30 17.60 -21.33
CA LEU A 17 15.55 17.79 -20.61
C LEU A 17 15.93 19.28 -20.64
N VAL A 18 15.99 19.91 -19.48
CA VAL A 18 16.33 21.33 -19.35
C VAL A 18 17.51 21.44 -18.39
N GLN A 19 18.60 22.06 -18.83
CA GLN A 19 19.68 22.43 -17.94
C GLN A 19 19.21 23.60 -17.06
N LEU A 20 19.33 23.46 -15.74
CA LEU A 20 18.82 24.47 -14.79
C LEU A 20 19.90 25.46 -14.33
N ARG A 21 21.13 24.97 -14.16
CA ARG A 21 22.24 25.72 -13.59
C ARG A 21 23.48 25.61 -14.48
N GLY A 22 24.25 26.69 -14.53
CA GLY A 22 25.51 26.80 -15.28
C GLY A 22 26.73 26.80 -14.36
N GLU A 23 27.76 27.54 -14.78
CA GLU A 23 29.00 27.71 -14.03
C GLU A 23 28.75 28.28 -12.62
N GLY A 24 29.51 27.78 -11.63
CA GLY A 24 29.33 28.16 -10.23
C GLY A 24 27.96 27.78 -9.64
N HIS A 25 27.24 26.84 -10.26
CA HIS A 25 25.91 26.39 -9.83
C HIS A 25 24.83 27.49 -9.84
N LYS A 26 25.06 28.58 -10.57
CA LYS A 26 24.09 29.67 -10.71
C LYS A 26 22.95 29.29 -11.67
N PRO A 27 21.70 29.70 -11.43
CA PRO A 27 20.60 29.49 -12.37
C PRO A 27 20.91 30.11 -13.74
N LEU A 28 20.53 29.41 -14.82
CA LEU A 28 20.67 29.94 -16.18
C LEU A 28 19.63 31.05 -16.46
N PRO A 29 19.86 31.92 -17.47
CA PRO A 29 18.92 32.98 -17.84
C PRO A 29 17.49 32.48 -18.07
N GLY A 30 16.51 33.19 -17.50
CA GLY A 30 15.10 32.82 -17.58
C GLY A 30 14.69 31.65 -16.67
N ILE A 31 15.57 31.20 -15.76
CA ILE A 31 15.27 30.18 -14.76
C ILE A 31 15.28 30.79 -13.37
N GLU A 32 14.20 30.59 -12.64
CA GLU A 32 14.11 30.86 -11.21
C GLU A 32 13.85 29.55 -10.46
N ILE A 33 14.65 29.30 -9.44
CA ILE A 33 14.66 28.04 -8.69
C ILE A 33 15.04 28.33 -7.24
N GLY A 34 14.38 27.65 -6.30
CA GLY A 34 14.63 27.79 -4.87
C GLY A 34 13.97 26.68 -4.07
N ASP A 35 14.24 26.63 -2.76
CA ASP A 35 13.61 25.70 -1.82
C ASP A 35 12.21 26.19 -1.42
N ILE A 36 11.27 25.26 -1.16
CA ILE A 36 9.89 25.60 -0.75
C ILE A 36 9.74 25.89 0.75
N GLY A 37 10.81 25.74 1.51
CA GLY A 37 10.86 25.99 2.95
C GLY A 37 10.74 24.71 3.81
N PRO A 38 10.61 24.91 5.14
CA PRO A 38 10.45 23.84 6.10
C PRO A 38 9.21 22.98 5.84
N LYS A 39 9.36 21.68 6.09
CA LYS A 39 8.36 20.63 5.88
C LYS A 39 8.14 19.86 7.18
N LEU A 40 7.04 19.11 7.26
CA LEU A 40 6.75 18.24 8.41
C LEU A 40 7.85 17.19 8.64
N GLY A 41 8.46 16.71 7.56
CA GLY A 41 9.63 15.83 7.54
C GLY A 41 10.44 16.07 6.26
N TYR A 42 11.49 15.28 5.99
CA TYR A 42 12.35 15.46 4.79
C TYR A 42 13.01 16.86 4.71
N ASN A 43 13.30 17.49 5.86
CA ASN A 43 13.96 18.80 5.90
C ASN A 43 15.41 18.77 5.41
N ASN A 44 16.01 17.59 5.30
CA ASN A 44 17.31 17.37 4.67
C ASN A 44 17.24 17.24 3.15
N ILE A 45 16.05 17.30 2.55
CA ILE A 45 15.83 17.28 1.11
C ILE A 45 15.36 18.67 0.65
N ASP A 46 16.02 19.19 -0.38
CA ASP A 46 15.82 20.50 -1.01
C ASP A 46 14.66 20.48 -2.01
N ASN A 47 13.48 20.05 -1.55
CA ASN A 47 12.27 20.13 -2.36
C ASN A 47 12.05 21.58 -2.82
N GLY A 48 12.16 21.81 -4.12
CA GLY A 48 12.16 23.16 -4.67
C GLY A 48 10.97 23.51 -5.55
N PHE A 49 10.89 24.79 -5.91
CA PHE A 49 10.04 25.31 -6.97
C PHE A 49 10.89 25.66 -8.20
N LEU A 50 10.24 25.75 -9.36
CA LEU A 50 10.90 26.07 -10.63
C LEU A 50 9.98 26.90 -11.52
N ARG A 51 10.48 28.03 -12.02
CA ARG A 51 9.80 28.90 -12.99
C ARG A 51 10.68 29.12 -14.20
N PHE A 52 10.07 28.99 -15.38
CA PHE A 52 10.72 29.27 -16.66
C PHE A 52 10.12 30.53 -17.31
N THR A 53 10.98 31.43 -17.76
CA THR A 53 10.61 32.63 -18.51
C THR A 53 11.19 32.53 -19.92
N LYS A 54 10.40 31.98 -20.85
CA LYS A 54 10.76 31.81 -22.27
C LYS A 54 12.11 31.11 -22.52
N VAL A 55 12.45 30.14 -21.66
CA VAL A 55 13.67 29.31 -21.81
C VAL A 55 13.61 28.52 -23.11
N ARG A 56 14.73 28.50 -23.85
CA ARG A 56 14.89 27.76 -25.11
C ARG A 56 15.81 26.56 -24.89
N ILE A 57 15.42 25.42 -25.45
CA ILE A 57 16.21 24.19 -25.46
C ILE A 57 16.24 23.61 -26.88
N PRO A 58 17.26 22.81 -27.23
CA PRO A 58 17.27 22.08 -28.49
C PRO A 58 16.06 21.15 -28.62
N ARG A 59 15.54 20.97 -29.84
CA ARG A 59 14.43 20.02 -30.13
C ARG A 59 14.74 18.60 -29.61
N THR A 60 16.00 18.19 -29.74
CA THR A 60 16.50 16.87 -29.31
C THR A 60 16.43 16.64 -27.80
N ASN A 61 16.21 17.69 -27.00
CA ASN A 61 16.02 17.56 -25.56
C ASN A 61 14.61 17.07 -25.17
N MET A 62 13.67 16.97 -26.11
CA MET A 62 12.43 16.23 -25.90
C MET A 62 12.73 14.73 -25.81
N LEU A 63 12.18 14.03 -24.81
CA LEU A 63 12.36 12.59 -24.67
C LEU A 63 11.53 11.82 -25.69
N MET A 64 12.15 11.47 -26.83
CA MET A 64 11.46 11.00 -28.03
C MET A 64 11.45 9.47 -28.25
N LYS A 65 11.50 8.67 -27.17
CA LYS A 65 11.46 7.19 -27.29
C LYS A 65 10.14 6.69 -27.90
N PHE A 66 9.01 7.23 -27.44
CA PHE A 66 7.67 6.78 -27.84
C PHE A 66 6.97 7.79 -28.76
N SER A 67 7.02 9.09 -28.46
CA SER A 67 6.49 10.17 -29.31
C SER A 67 7.65 10.94 -29.94
N LYS A 68 7.56 11.38 -31.20
CA LYS A 68 8.64 12.14 -31.85
C LYS A 68 8.12 13.44 -32.45
N VAL A 69 9.00 14.42 -32.57
CA VAL A 69 8.75 15.66 -33.31
C VAL A 69 9.88 15.81 -34.33
N SER A 70 9.58 15.83 -35.62
CA SER A 70 10.59 16.03 -36.67
C SER A 70 11.19 17.45 -36.61
N PRO A 71 12.33 17.70 -37.29
CA PRO A 71 12.84 19.07 -37.47
C PRO A 71 11.84 20.02 -38.14
N SER A 72 10.95 19.49 -38.98
CA SER A 72 9.86 20.24 -39.62
C SER A 72 8.61 20.43 -38.74
N GLY A 73 8.63 19.98 -37.48
CA GLY A 73 7.50 20.12 -36.55
C GLY A 73 6.42 19.02 -36.68
N ILE A 74 6.66 17.97 -37.45
CA ILE A 74 5.70 16.87 -37.61
C ILE A 74 5.75 15.97 -36.37
N TYR A 75 4.61 15.84 -35.68
CA TYR A 75 4.45 14.98 -34.51
C TYR A 75 4.06 13.55 -34.91
N SER A 76 4.73 12.54 -34.33
CA SER A 76 4.37 11.12 -34.46
C SER A 76 3.97 10.53 -33.11
N THR A 77 2.82 9.86 -33.07
CA THR A 77 2.26 9.20 -31.88
C THR A 77 3.00 7.92 -31.50
N PRO A 78 2.94 7.51 -30.23
CA PRO A 78 3.46 6.21 -29.80
C PRO A 78 2.68 5.05 -30.44
N PRO A 79 3.31 3.88 -30.66
CA PRO A 79 2.60 2.71 -31.20
C PRO A 79 1.46 2.22 -30.29
N HIS A 80 1.57 2.46 -28.98
CA HIS A 80 0.52 2.15 -28.02
C HIS A 80 0.55 3.15 -26.85
N ALA A 81 -0.58 3.80 -26.58
CA ALA A 81 -0.68 4.86 -25.55
C ALA A 81 -0.30 4.37 -24.14
N LYS A 82 -0.46 3.07 -23.87
CA LYS A 82 -0.20 2.47 -22.56
C LYS A 82 1.29 2.26 -22.23
N MET A 83 2.20 2.42 -23.19
CA MET A 83 3.65 2.22 -22.92
C MET A 83 4.23 3.25 -21.94
N VAL A 84 3.56 4.39 -21.77
CA VAL A 84 3.98 5.45 -20.83
C VAL A 84 3.73 5.05 -19.37
N TYR A 85 2.86 4.07 -19.10
CA TYR A 85 2.52 3.64 -17.73
C TYR A 85 3.62 2.84 -17.02
N GLY A 86 4.60 2.28 -17.74
CA GLY A 86 5.64 1.42 -17.15
C GLY A 86 6.37 2.08 -15.97
N THR A 87 6.69 3.37 -16.06
CA THR A 87 7.38 4.10 -14.97
C THR A 87 6.49 4.36 -13.74
N LEU A 88 5.17 4.49 -13.93
CA LEU A 88 4.23 4.67 -12.82
C LEU A 88 4.00 3.38 -12.04
N ILE A 89 4.11 2.23 -12.70
CA ILE A 89 3.94 0.92 -12.07
C ILE A 89 5.12 0.63 -11.13
N ASP A 90 6.35 0.90 -11.58
CA ASP A 90 7.57 0.72 -10.77
C ASP A 90 7.50 1.49 -9.45
N GLY A 91 7.23 2.80 -9.53
CA GLY A 91 7.11 3.64 -8.35
C GLY A 91 5.99 3.18 -7.40
N ARG A 92 4.89 2.62 -7.91
CA ARG A 92 3.80 2.07 -7.08
C ARG A 92 4.19 0.76 -6.38
N ALA A 93 4.93 -0.10 -7.05
CA ALA A 93 5.45 -1.33 -6.46
C ALA A 93 6.45 -1.03 -5.33
N ASP A 94 7.29 -0.03 -5.52
CA ASP A 94 8.23 0.47 -4.51
C ASP A 94 7.51 1.05 -3.28
N ILE A 95 6.38 1.77 -3.44
CA ILE A 95 5.59 2.28 -2.31
C ILE A 95 5.13 1.16 -1.37
N ILE A 96 4.69 0.01 -1.90
CA ILE A 96 4.23 -1.11 -1.08
C ILE A 96 5.42 -1.73 -0.33
N SER A 97 6.56 -1.87 -1.01
CA SER A 97 7.81 -2.36 -0.41
C SER A 97 8.26 -1.47 0.75
N LYS A 98 8.27 -0.14 0.52
CA LYS A 98 8.61 0.87 1.54
C LYS A 98 7.61 0.88 2.68
N ALA A 99 6.31 0.71 2.42
CA ALA A 99 5.30 0.62 3.46
C ALA A 99 5.55 -0.57 4.39
N ALA A 100 5.89 -1.74 3.84
CA ALA A 100 6.25 -2.91 4.64
C ALA A 100 7.52 -2.65 5.47
N TYR A 101 8.54 -2.06 4.86
CA TYR A 101 9.82 -1.77 5.50
C TYR A 101 9.70 -0.78 6.67
N TYR A 102 9.11 0.40 6.43
CA TYR A 102 8.97 1.43 7.47
C TYR A 102 8.02 1.00 8.58
N LEU A 103 6.91 0.32 8.25
CA LEU A 103 6.01 -0.21 9.26
C LEU A 103 6.73 -1.22 10.15
N THR A 104 7.53 -2.13 9.57
CA THR A 104 8.29 -3.09 10.37
C THR A 104 9.38 -2.41 11.18
N ALA A 105 10.07 -1.39 10.67
CA ALA A 105 11.07 -0.65 11.44
C ALA A 105 10.47 -0.02 12.71
N ILE A 106 9.29 0.60 12.58
CA ILE A 106 8.54 1.17 13.71
C ILE A 106 8.10 0.05 14.69
N LEU A 107 7.60 -1.06 14.17
CA LEU A 107 7.19 -2.20 14.98
C LEU A 107 8.35 -2.89 15.67
N THR A 108 9.54 -2.90 15.08
CA THR A 108 10.77 -3.42 15.69
C THR A 108 11.09 -2.64 16.95
N ILE A 109 11.07 -1.31 16.87
CA ILE A 109 11.24 -0.43 18.02
C ILE A 109 10.17 -0.72 19.07
N ALA A 110 8.90 -0.75 18.68
CA ALA A 110 7.78 -0.91 19.59
C ALA A 110 7.75 -2.28 20.27
N ILE A 111 8.03 -3.36 19.54
CA ILE A 111 8.04 -4.75 20.05
C ILE A 111 9.24 -4.97 20.97
N ARG A 112 10.46 -4.59 20.57
CA ARG A 112 11.65 -4.67 21.43
C ARG A 112 11.44 -3.91 22.74
N TYR A 113 10.95 -2.66 22.66
CA TYR A 113 10.64 -1.89 23.85
C TYR A 113 9.53 -2.53 24.70
N SER A 114 8.49 -3.10 24.07
CA SER A 114 7.37 -3.71 24.80
C SER A 114 7.77 -4.98 25.55
N ILE A 115 8.84 -5.66 25.13
CA ILE A 115 9.43 -6.79 25.84
C ILE A 115 10.25 -6.29 27.05
N ILE A 116 11.04 -5.24 26.89
CA ILE A 116 11.89 -4.71 27.98
C ILE A 116 11.06 -3.96 29.03
N ARG A 117 10.06 -3.18 28.61
CA ARG A 117 9.28 -2.35 29.50
C ARG A 117 8.38 -3.20 30.37
N LYS A 118 8.61 -3.12 31.69
CA LYS A 118 7.69 -3.62 32.71
C LYS A 118 6.85 -2.47 33.26
N GLN A 119 5.55 -2.68 33.41
CA GLN A 119 4.64 -1.71 34.03
C GLN A 119 3.37 -2.42 34.52
N GLY A 120 2.93 -2.07 35.73
CA GLY A 120 1.67 -2.53 36.30
C GLY A 120 1.83 -3.82 37.09
N ASN A 121 0.87 -4.12 37.97
CA ASN A 121 1.06 -5.14 39.00
C ASN A 121 0.64 -6.53 38.53
N LYS A 122 1.47 -7.55 38.82
CA LYS A 122 1.02 -8.95 38.76
C LYS A 122 0.12 -9.24 39.95
N PHE A 123 -0.96 -9.99 39.73
CA PHE A 123 -1.87 -10.40 40.81
C PHE A 123 -1.21 -11.32 41.84
N SER A 124 -0.13 -12.01 41.45
CA SER A 124 0.51 -13.07 42.21
C SER A 124 1.94 -12.76 42.70
N SER A 125 2.53 -11.62 42.34
CA SER A 125 3.88 -11.26 42.79
C SER A 125 4.09 -9.74 42.82
N GLN A 126 5.16 -9.30 43.49
CA GLN A 126 5.62 -7.91 43.45
C GLN A 126 6.26 -7.52 42.11
N ASP A 127 6.42 -8.46 41.17
CA ASP A 127 6.95 -8.15 39.84
C ASP A 127 5.90 -7.50 38.97
N GLU A 128 6.36 -6.66 38.05
CA GLU A 128 5.51 -6.04 37.04
C GLU A 128 5.40 -6.90 35.76
N PHE A 129 4.29 -6.77 35.03
CA PHE A 129 4.13 -7.40 33.71
C PHE A 129 5.01 -6.73 32.66
N GLN A 130 5.58 -7.51 31.74
CA GLN A 130 6.07 -6.94 30.48
C GLN A 130 4.87 -6.40 29.72
N ILE A 131 4.95 -5.18 29.18
CA ILE A 131 3.75 -4.56 28.60
C ILE A 131 3.24 -5.31 27.36
N ILE A 132 4.10 -6.07 26.68
CA ILE A 132 3.72 -6.94 25.57
C ILE A 132 2.81 -8.12 26.00
N ASP A 133 2.71 -8.42 27.30
CA ASP A 133 1.85 -9.49 27.80
C ASP A 133 0.38 -9.05 27.89
N TYR A 134 0.11 -7.75 27.87
CA TYR A 134 -1.25 -7.23 27.79
C TYR A 134 -1.85 -7.49 26.40
N GLN A 135 -3.03 -8.11 26.36
CA GLN A 135 -3.73 -8.40 25.10
C GLN A 135 -4.01 -7.14 24.27
N SER A 136 -4.24 -5.99 24.91
CA SER A 136 -4.42 -4.70 24.23
C SER A 136 -3.15 -4.24 23.50
N GLN A 137 -1.97 -4.50 24.07
CA GLN A 137 -0.68 -4.20 23.44
C GLN A 137 -0.40 -5.17 22.30
N GLN A 138 -0.64 -6.47 22.51
CA GLN A 138 -0.52 -7.49 21.47
C GLN A 138 -1.40 -7.17 20.26
N TYR A 139 -2.66 -6.82 20.49
CA TYR A 139 -3.60 -6.45 19.44
C TYR A 139 -3.07 -5.30 18.58
N LYS A 140 -2.54 -4.23 19.19
CA LYS A 140 -2.00 -3.09 18.44
C LYS A 140 -0.77 -3.47 17.62
N LEU A 141 0.19 -4.18 18.23
CA LEU A 141 1.47 -4.50 17.61
C LEU A 141 1.36 -5.57 16.54
N PHE A 142 0.70 -6.70 16.85
CA PHE A 142 0.64 -7.84 15.95
C PHE A 142 -0.30 -7.61 14.77
N ASN A 143 -1.29 -6.73 14.90
CA ASN A 143 -2.07 -6.26 13.75
C ASN A 143 -1.23 -5.43 12.77
N GLY A 144 -0.26 -4.64 13.27
CA GLY A 144 0.73 -3.98 12.41
C GLY A 144 1.70 -4.99 11.77
N LEU A 145 2.16 -5.97 12.54
CA LEU A 145 3.15 -6.96 12.08
C LEU A 145 2.56 -7.86 10.99
N SER A 146 1.32 -8.32 11.18
CA SER A 146 0.58 -9.09 10.17
C SER A 146 0.46 -8.32 8.85
N ARG A 147 0.07 -7.04 8.88
CA ARG A 147 0.04 -6.17 7.69
C ARG A 147 1.40 -6.05 7.02
N SER A 148 2.47 -5.87 7.79
CA SER A 148 3.82 -5.70 7.26
C SER A 148 4.28 -6.91 6.44
N TYR A 149 4.05 -8.12 6.96
CA TYR A 149 4.38 -9.35 6.25
C TYR A 149 3.46 -9.60 5.04
N THR A 150 2.16 -9.29 5.13
CA THR A 150 1.26 -9.33 3.97
C THR A 150 1.72 -8.38 2.86
N PHE A 151 2.15 -7.16 3.21
CA PHE A 151 2.72 -6.20 2.27
C PHE A 151 4.04 -6.68 1.68
N LEU A 152 4.92 -7.31 2.47
CA LEU A 152 6.16 -7.90 1.98
C LEU A 152 5.90 -8.94 0.89
N PHE A 153 5.04 -9.93 1.15
CA PHE A 153 4.71 -10.94 0.14
C PHE A 153 4.09 -10.32 -1.12
N THR A 154 3.17 -9.36 -0.93
CA THR A 154 2.51 -8.70 -2.05
C THR A 154 3.49 -7.85 -2.87
N SER A 155 4.42 -7.14 -2.23
CA SER A 155 5.42 -6.32 -2.90
C SER A 155 6.34 -7.17 -3.79
N ARG A 156 6.78 -8.35 -3.31
CA ARG A 156 7.57 -9.30 -4.11
C ARG A 156 6.80 -9.78 -5.33
N PHE A 157 5.52 -10.11 -5.15
CA PHE A 157 4.65 -10.51 -6.26
C PHE A 157 4.54 -9.39 -7.32
N ILE A 158 4.25 -8.15 -6.89
CA ILE A 158 4.09 -7.01 -7.80
C ILE A 158 5.40 -6.66 -8.50
N ASN A 159 6.54 -6.72 -7.81
CA ASN A 159 7.85 -6.50 -8.41
C ASN A 159 8.16 -7.53 -9.50
N ASN A 160 7.86 -8.81 -9.26
CA ASN A 160 8.03 -9.86 -10.27
C ASN A 160 7.12 -9.62 -11.48
N LEU A 161 5.86 -9.24 -11.24
CA LEU A 161 4.89 -8.91 -12.29
C LEU A 161 5.35 -7.70 -13.13
N TYR A 162 5.95 -6.70 -12.49
CA TYR A 162 6.53 -5.54 -13.16
C TYR A 162 7.69 -5.93 -14.08
N ILE A 163 8.64 -6.76 -13.60
CA ILE A 163 9.78 -7.24 -14.40
C ILE A 163 9.28 -8.04 -15.62
N GLU A 164 8.29 -8.89 -15.42
CA GLU A 164 7.65 -9.63 -16.52
C GLU A 164 7.00 -8.68 -17.54
N ASN A 165 6.30 -7.66 -17.07
CA ASN A 165 5.66 -6.67 -17.93
C ASN A 165 6.67 -5.90 -18.79
N ILE A 166 7.79 -5.46 -18.22
CA ILE A 166 8.86 -4.80 -18.99
C ILE A 166 9.41 -5.74 -20.07
N THR A 167 9.66 -7.00 -19.73
CA THR A 167 10.16 -8.01 -20.68
C THR A 167 9.17 -8.28 -21.82
N LYS A 168 7.86 -8.31 -21.53
CA LYS A 168 6.80 -8.46 -22.53
C LYS A 168 6.69 -7.22 -23.43
N MET A 169 6.77 -6.02 -22.85
CA MET A 169 6.73 -4.76 -23.58
C MET A 169 7.89 -4.61 -24.57
N GLU A 170 9.09 -5.08 -24.24
CA GLU A 170 10.23 -5.10 -25.16
C GLU A 170 9.96 -5.96 -26.41
N LYS A 171 9.10 -6.98 -26.27
CA LYS A 171 8.65 -7.85 -27.36
C LYS A 171 7.37 -7.33 -28.06
N GLY A 172 6.88 -6.15 -27.68
CA GLY A 172 5.67 -5.54 -28.23
C GLY A 172 4.36 -6.02 -27.62
N ASP A 173 4.39 -6.87 -26.59
CA ASP A 173 3.21 -7.33 -25.87
C ASP A 173 2.87 -6.37 -24.72
N VAL A 174 1.68 -5.77 -24.79
CA VAL A 174 1.17 -4.77 -23.82
C VAL A 174 -0.01 -5.29 -23.01
N THR A 175 -0.30 -6.60 -23.06
CA THR A 175 -1.42 -7.22 -22.33
C THR A 175 -1.28 -7.08 -20.82
N LEU A 176 -0.07 -7.18 -20.29
CA LEU A 176 0.17 -7.13 -18.84
C LEU A 176 0.10 -5.69 -18.27
N CYS A 177 0.21 -4.67 -19.13
CA CYS A 177 0.05 -3.26 -18.74
C CYS A 177 -1.37 -2.95 -18.24
N THR A 178 -2.39 -3.69 -18.69
CA THR A 178 -3.79 -3.49 -18.25
C THR A 178 -4.08 -4.14 -16.90
N GLU A 179 -3.37 -5.23 -16.57
CA GLU A 179 -3.55 -5.93 -15.29
C GLU A 179 -2.97 -5.16 -14.09
N LEU A 180 -1.95 -4.33 -14.33
CA LEU A 180 -1.23 -3.57 -13.30
C LEU A 180 -1.90 -2.24 -12.90
N VAL A 181 -3.00 -1.85 -13.56
CA VAL A 181 -3.69 -0.57 -13.35
C VAL A 181 -5.11 -0.82 -12.85
N CYS A 182 -5.71 0.13 -12.12
CA CYS A 182 -7.12 0.12 -11.69
C CYS A 182 -8.16 -0.11 -12.82
N GLU A 183 -7.74 -0.28 -14.08
CA GLU A 183 -8.56 -0.76 -15.19
C GLU A 183 -9.18 -2.14 -14.90
N SER A 184 -8.56 -2.95 -14.03
CA SER A 184 -9.13 -4.23 -13.58
C SER A 184 -10.54 -4.11 -12.98
N MET A 185 -10.90 -2.98 -12.35
CA MET A 185 -12.25 -2.73 -11.84
C MET A 185 -13.24 -2.38 -12.96
N GLU A 186 -12.81 -1.63 -13.96
CA GLU A 186 -13.64 -1.26 -15.12
C GLU A 186 -13.85 -2.48 -16.02
N ASP A 187 -12.82 -3.30 -16.20
CA ASP A 187 -12.91 -4.59 -16.91
C ASP A 187 -13.77 -5.59 -16.13
N ALA A 188 -13.66 -5.62 -14.80
CA ALA A 188 -14.54 -6.41 -13.96
C ALA A 188 -16.00 -5.94 -14.12
N ARG A 189 -16.26 -4.64 -14.02
CA ARG A 189 -17.58 -4.02 -14.26
C ARG A 189 -18.14 -4.38 -15.64
N ARG A 190 -17.33 -4.26 -16.70
CA ARG A 190 -17.73 -4.65 -18.07
C ARG A 190 -18.07 -6.14 -18.15
N CYS A 191 -17.34 -6.98 -17.44
CA CYS A 191 -17.65 -8.41 -17.35
C CYS A 191 -19.03 -8.64 -16.73
N PHE A 192 -19.39 -7.93 -15.66
CA PHE A 192 -20.74 -7.97 -15.06
C PHE A 192 -21.83 -7.47 -16.02
N GLN A 193 -21.57 -6.43 -16.81
CA GLN A 193 -22.59 -5.80 -17.66
C GLN A 193 -22.79 -6.48 -19.01
N GLN A 194 -21.71 -7.00 -19.61
CA GLN A 194 -21.68 -7.41 -21.01
C GLN A 194 -21.34 -8.89 -21.19
N GLY A 195 -20.99 -9.62 -20.12
CA GLY A 195 -20.57 -11.03 -20.18
C GLY A 195 -19.31 -11.25 -21.01
N LYS A 196 -18.54 -10.19 -21.32
CA LYS A 196 -17.30 -10.25 -22.10
C LYS A 196 -16.10 -10.03 -21.20
N PHE A 197 -15.24 -11.03 -21.14
CA PHE A 197 -13.99 -11.00 -20.37
C PHE A 197 -12.82 -10.61 -21.27
N THR A 198 -12.06 -9.58 -20.86
CA THR A 198 -10.83 -9.15 -21.52
C THR A 198 -9.64 -9.03 -20.55
N GLY A 199 -9.82 -9.46 -19.30
CA GLY A 199 -8.82 -9.34 -18.24
C GLY A 199 -7.83 -10.50 -18.18
N GLY A 200 -6.80 -10.35 -17.34
CA GLY A 200 -5.79 -11.37 -17.07
C GLY A 200 -6.26 -12.59 -16.28
N ILE A 201 -5.37 -13.56 -16.08
CA ILE A 201 -5.60 -14.76 -15.24
C ILE A 201 -6.17 -14.39 -13.85
N GLN A 202 -5.76 -13.24 -13.30
CA GLN A 202 -6.23 -12.70 -12.02
C GLN A 202 -7.71 -12.32 -11.96
N LEU A 203 -8.43 -12.18 -13.08
CA LEU A 203 -9.86 -11.86 -13.10
C LEU A 203 -10.73 -13.00 -13.65
N SER A 204 -10.13 -14.13 -14.03
CA SER A 204 -10.82 -15.30 -14.63
C SER A 204 -11.99 -15.79 -13.79
N TYR A 205 -11.93 -15.63 -12.47
CA TYR A 205 -12.99 -16.00 -11.55
C TYR A 205 -14.30 -15.21 -11.72
N LEU A 206 -14.27 -14.08 -12.45
CA LEU A 206 -15.47 -13.32 -12.77
C LEU A 206 -16.39 -14.07 -13.73
N MET A 207 -15.91 -15.11 -14.43
CA MET A 207 -16.75 -15.94 -15.29
C MET A 207 -17.77 -16.78 -14.51
N ASP A 208 -17.53 -17.04 -13.23
CA ASP A 208 -18.41 -17.82 -12.34
C ASP A 208 -19.00 -16.95 -11.20
N PHE A 209 -19.16 -15.64 -11.42
CA PHE A 209 -19.53 -14.70 -10.35
C PHE A 209 -20.86 -15.06 -9.66
N ASP A 210 -21.85 -15.55 -10.41
CA ASP A 210 -23.17 -15.96 -9.87
C ASP A 210 -23.02 -17.07 -8.82
N LYS A 211 -22.22 -18.10 -9.12
CA LYS A 211 -21.95 -19.19 -8.17
C LYS A 211 -21.29 -18.67 -6.89
N ILE A 212 -20.44 -17.66 -7.02
CA ILE A 212 -19.75 -17.07 -5.87
C ILE A 212 -20.75 -16.25 -5.03
N LEU A 213 -21.60 -15.43 -5.64
CA LEU A 213 -22.59 -14.61 -4.91
C LEU A 213 -23.50 -15.44 -3.99
N TYR A 214 -23.99 -16.59 -4.48
CA TYR A 214 -24.90 -17.44 -3.71
C TYR A 214 -24.20 -18.38 -2.72
N LYS A 215 -22.87 -18.47 -2.76
CA LYS A 215 -22.11 -19.34 -1.85
C LYS A 215 -22.15 -18.78 -0.43
N LYS A 216 -22.44 -19.65 0.54
CA LYS A 216 -22.40 -19.33 1.97
C LYS A 216 -21.33 -20.18 2.66
N PHE A 217 -20.75 -19.66 3.74
CA PHE A 217 -19.87 -20.48 4.56
C PHE A 217 -20.70 -21.52 5.33
N PRO A 218 -20.33 -22.81 5.33
CA PRO A 218 -21.17 -23.84 5.95
C PRO A 218 -21.27 -23.64 7.47
N ALA A 219 -22.46 -23.90 8.04
CA ALA A 219 -22.78 -23.54 9.43
C ALA A 219 -22.12 -24.42 10.51
N ASN A 220 -21.80 -25.68 10.21
CA ASN A 220 -21.35 -26.69 11.19
C ASN A 220 -19.85 -26.99 11.08
N VAL A 221 -19.03 -25.96 11.01
CA VAL A 221 -17.63 -26.08 10.60
C VAL A 221 -16.67 -25.85 11.78
N LYS A 222 -15.67 -26.75 11.92
CA LYS A 222 -14.60 -26.66 12.93
C LYS A 222 -13.69 -25.44 12.70
N GLU A 223 -13.03 -24.98 13.76
CA GLU A 223 -12.06 -23.87 13.74
C GLU A 223 -10.98 -23.98 12.64
N GLU A 224 -10.50 -25.18 12.35
CA GLU A 224 -9.44 -25.42 11.37
C GLU A 224 -9.87 -25.10 9.93
N HIS A 225 -11.16 -25.23 9.63
CA HIS A 225 -11.69 -25.02 8.29
C HIS A 225 -11.90 -23.53 7.97
N ILE A 226 -12.27 -22.68 8.95
CA ILE A 226 -12.47 -21.24 8.68
C ILE A 226 -11.15 -20.52 8.41
N LEU A 227 -10.05 -21.03 8.97
CA LEU A 227 -8.70 -20.52 8.70
C LEU A 227 -8.02 -21.22 7.53
N HIS A 228 -8.66 -22.17 6.84
CA HIS A 228 -8.06 -22.81 5.67
C HIS A 228 -7.79 -21.76 4.56
N PRO A 229 -6.61 -21.76 3.90
CA PRO A 229 -6.24 -20.73 2.91
C PRO A 229 -7.31 -20.49 1.84
N GLU A 230 -7.88 -21.56 1.30
CA GLU A 230 -8.93 -21.45 0.28
C GLU A 230 -10.20 -20.79 0.82
N SER A 231 -10.59 -21.12 2.06
CA SER A 231 -11.76 -20.54 2.71
C SER A 231 -11.58 -19.03 2.95
N GLN A 232 -10.38 -18.60 3.34
CA GLN A 232 -10.08 -17.18 3.52
C GLN A 232 -10.12 -16.40 2.20
N ILE A 233 -9.52 -16.96 1.15
CA ILE A 233 -9.52 -16.36 -0.20
C ILE A 233 -10.96 -16.24 -0.71
N GLU A 234 -11.74 -17.31 -0.59
CA GLU A 234 -13.14 -17.34 -1.03
C GLU A 234 -14.01 -16.36 -0.25
N ALA A 235 -13.76 -16.14 1.04
CA ALA A 235 -14.48 -15.16 1.84
C ALA A 235 -14.25 -13.72 1.35
N LEU A 236 -12.99 -13.31 1.15
CA LEU A 236 -12.70 -11.95 0.66
C LEU A 236 -13.12 -11.75 -0.79
N LYS A 237 -13.04 -12.81 -1.60
CA LYS A 237 -13.52 -12.83 -2.98
C LYS A 237 -15.04 -12.67 -3.06
N HIS A 238 -15.79 -13.39 -2.20
CA HIS A 238 -17.24 -13.24 -2.06
C HIS A 238 -17.61 -11.79 -1.75
N ARG A 239 -16.97 -11.20 -0.74
CA ARG A 239 -17.18 -9.80 -0.35
C ARG A 239 -16.96 -8.85 -1.52
N TYR A 240 -15.82 -8.96 -2.21
CA TYR A 240 -15.49 -8.12 -3.37
C TYR A 240 -16.58 -8.22 -4.45
N ILE A 241 -16.96 -9.44 -4.83
CA ILE A 241 -17.94 -9.70 -5.89
C ILE A 241 -19.33 -9.19 -5.48
N SER A 242 -19.73 -9.36 -4.21
CA SER A 242 -21.01 -8.84 -3.71
C SER A 242 -21.09 -7.32 -3.80
N LEU A 243 -20.05 -6.60 -3.36
CA LEU A 243 -20.01 -5.14 -3.46
C LEU A 243 -19.98 -4.67 -4.92
N LEU A 244 -19.23 -5.37 -5.78
CA LEU A 244 -19.14 -5.01 -7.19
C LEU A 244 -20.46 -5.22 -7.94
N SER A 245 -21.19 -6.29 -7.61
CA SER A 245 -22.53 -6.55 -8.16
C SER A 245 -23.53 -5.45 -7.74
N ASN A 246 -23.51 -5.06 -6.47
CA ASN A 246 -24.34 -3.96 -5.95
C ASN A 246 -23.99 -2.63 -6.63
N LEU A 247 -22.71 -2.30 -6.75
CA LEU A 247 -22.24 -1.08 -7.43
C LEU A 247 -22.66 -1.06 -8.91
N SER A 248 -22.49 -2.18 -9.61
CA SER A 248 -22.86 -2.28 -11.03
C SER A 248 -24.36 -2.03 -11.23
N SER A 249 -25.19 -2.62 -10.36
CA SER A 249 -26.63 -2.41 -10.36
C SER A 249 -27.03 -0.96 -10.06
N SER A 250 -26.35 -0.31 -9.12
CA SER A 250 -26.59 1.10 -8.75
C SER A 250 -26.18 2.06 -9.86
N LEU A 251 -25.00 1.87 -10.45
CA LEU A 251 -24.52 2.67 -11.59
C LEU A 251 -25.46 2.56 -12.80
N GLU A 252 -25.98 1.36 -13.09
CA GLU A 252 -26.96 1.18 -14.15
C GLU A 252 -28.25 1.94 -13.89
N LYS A 253 -28.76 1.92 -12.65
CA LYS A 253 -29.96 2.69 -12.28
C LYS A 253 -29.72 4.20 -12.43
N SER A 254 -28.62 4.73 -11.89
CA SER A 254 -28.29 6.16 -12.00
C SER A 254 -28.09 6.59 -13.47
N SER A 255 -27.40 5.78 -14.28
CA SER A 255 -27.21 6.07 -15.72
C SER A 255 -28.51 6.18 -16.53
N ARG A 256 -29.59 5.53 -16.10
CA ARG A 256 -30.93 5.59 -16.71
C ARG A 256 -31.75 6.80 -16.26
N ILE A 257 -31.47 7.35 -15.07
CA ILE A 257 -32.27 8.42 -14.45
C ILE A 257 -31.87 9.81 -14.96
N HIS A 258 -30.65 10.02 -15.46
CA HIS A 258 -30.24 11.30 -16.05
C HIS A 258 -30.84 11.49 -17.46
N PRO A 259 -31.90 12.30 -17.68
CA PRO A 259 -32.58 12.38 -18.97
C PRO A 259 -32.04 13.53 -19.84
N ASN A 260 -31.33 14.50 -19.26
CA ASN A 260 -31.14 15.83 -19.86
C ASN A 260 -29.80 16.06 -20.59
N ASN A 261 -28.98 15.04 -20.82
CA ASN A 261 -27.71 15.19 -21.53
C ASN A 261 -27.61 14.23 -22.73
N ASN A 262 -27.53 14.73 -23.96
CA ASN A 262 -27.31 13.89 -25.15
C ASN A 262 -25.87 13.31 -25.22
N ASN A 263 -25.02 13.62 -24.24
CA ASN A 263 -23.64 13.14 -24.18
C ASN A 263 -23.49 11.99 -23.17
N ASN A 264 -23.41 10.76 -23.67
CA ASN A 264 -23.27 9.54 -22.86
C ASN A 264 -22.04 9.57 -21.94
N THR A 265 -20.94 10.22 -22.35
CA THR A 265 -19.71 10.31 -21.55
C THR A 265 -19.90 11.17 -20.29
N LEU A 266 -20.70 12.23 -20.38
CA LEU A 266 -20.99 13.10 -19.24
C LEU A 266 -21.90 12.40 -18.23
N LYS A 267 -22.91 11.69 -18.71
CA LYS A 267 -23.82 10.87 -17.89
C LYS A 267 -23.06 9.81 -17.08
N GLU A 268 -22.11 9.12 -17.72
CA GLU A 268 -21.28 8.14 -17.03
C GLU A 268 -20.40 8.78 -15.95
N ALA A 269 -19.85 9.97 -16.21
CA ALA A 269 -19.03 10.69 -15.24
C ALA A 269 -19.85 11.17 -14.02
N GLU A 270 -21.05 11.68 -14.25
CA GLU A 270 -22.00 12.09 -13.20
C GLU A 270 -22.41 10.91 -12.32
N ALA A 271 -22.84 9.80 -12.93
CA ALA A 271 -23.20 8.58 -12.21
C ALA A 271 -22.02 8.02 -11.38
N LYS A 272 -20.79 8.06 -11.93
CA LYS A 272 -19.57 7.67 -11.18
C LYS A 272 -19.31 8.60 -9.99
N SER A 273 -19.58 9.90 -10.13
CA SER A 273 -19.42 10.87 -9.05
C SER A 273 -20.40 10.62 -7.90
N GLU A 274 -21.66 10.30 -8.20
CA GLU A 274 -22.69 10.00 -7.20
C GLU A 274 -22.37 8.74 -6.38
N HIS A 275 -21.77 7.73 -7.03
CA HIS A 275 -21.44 6.44 -6.40
C HIS A 275 -19.96 6.31 -5.99
N MET A 276 -19.23 7.42 -5.84
CA MET A 276 -17.80 7.40 -5.55
C MET A 276 -17.45 6.64 -4.25
N ILE A 277 -18.31 6.71 -3.23
CA ILE A 277 -18.11 5.98 -1.96
C ILE A 277 -18.15 4.47 -2.20
N ASP A 278 -19.12 3.99 -2.98
CA ASP A 278 -19.27 2.58 -3.32
C ASP A 278 -18.09 2.10 -4.17
N ILE A 279 -17.63 2.92 -5.13
CA ILE A 279 -16.42 2.66 -5.94
C ILE A 279 -15.20 2.48 -5.03
N ILE A 280 -14.99 3.37 -4.05
CA ILE A 280 -13.89 3.28 -3.10
C ILE A 280 -13.99 1.99 -2.26
N ASN A 281 -15.19 1.61 -1.83
CA ASN A 281 -15.40 0.41 -1.01
C ASN A 281 -15.13 -0.88 -1.80
N VAL A 282 -15.57 -0.95 -3.06
CA VAL A 282 -15.24 -2.07 -3.97
C VAL A 282 -13.73 -2.12 -4.22
N SER A 283 -13.10 -0.96 -4.47
CA SER A 283 -11.63 -0.88 -4.66
C SER A 283 -10.89 -1.46 -3.46
N ARG A 284 -11.28 -1.05 -2.24
CA ARG A 284 -10.69 -1.56 -1.00
C ARG A 284 -10.90 -3.05 -0.81
N ALA A 285 -12.10 -3.56 -1.13
CA ALA A 285 -12.39 -5.00 -1.04
C ALA A 285 -11.51 -5.81 -1.99
N TYR A 286 -11.33 -5.33 -3.23
CA TYR A 286 -10.40 -5.93 -4.18
C TYR A 286 -8.95 -5.91 -3.68
N CYS A 287 -8.48 -4.78 -3.15
CA CYS A 287 -7.13 -4.68 -2.59
C CYS A 287 -6.91 -5.69 -1.45
N TYR A 288 -7.85 -5.84 -0.51
CA TYR A 288 -7.72 -6.84 0.56
C TYR A 288 -7.70 -8.27 0.04
N PHE A 289 -8.53 -8.59 -0.96
CA PHE A 289 -8.52 -9.89 -1.62
C PHE A 289 -7.16 -10.19 -2.27
N ILE A 290 -6.62 -9.25 -3.07
CA ILE A 290 -5.32 -9.43 -3.75
C ILE A 290 -4.17 -9.52 -2.75
N LEU A 291 -4.16 -8.69 -1.71
CA LEU A 291 -3.17 -8.74 -0.62
C LEU A 291 -3.13 -10.13 0.02
N LEU A 292 -4.30 -10.68 0.35
CA LEU A 292 -4.40 -11.99 0.98
C LEU A 292 -4.02 -13.11 -0.01
N PHE A 293 -4.49 -13.04 -1.24
CA PHE A 293 -4.19 -14.03 -2.29
C PHE A 293 -2.68 -14.12 -2.53
N ASN A 294 -2.01 -12.97 -2.74
CA ASN A 294 -0.56 -12.92 -2.95
C ASN A 294 0.22 -13.40 -1.73
N ALA A 295 -0.24 -13.09 -0.52
CA ALA A 295 0.37 -13.59 0.70
C ALA A 295 0.26 -15.12 0.82
N HIS A 296 -0.89 -15.73 0.47
CA HIS A 296 -1.01 -17.19 0.45
C HIS A 296 -0.12 -17.83 -0.62
N GLN A 297 -0.01 -17.23 -1.80
CA GLN A 297 0.92 -17.70 -2.84
C GLN A 297 2.36 -17.70 -2.33
N GLY A 298 2.81 -16.60 -1.71
CA GLY A 298 4.13 -16.51 -1.09
C GLY A 298 4.35 -17.54 0.02
N LEU A 299 3.32 -17.76 0.86
CA LEU A 299 3.38 -18.78 1.91
C LEU A 299 3.51 -20.22 1.37
N GLN A 300 2.96 -20.53 0.19
CA GLN A 300 3.14 -21.86 -0.42
C GLN A 300 4.61 -22.10 -0.81
N SER A 301 5.28 -21.09 -1.37
CA SER A 301 6.72 -21.17 -1.63
C SER A 301 7.51 -21.37 -0.34
N VAL A 302 7.19 -20.61 0.71
CA VAL A 302 7.81 -20.78 2.03
C VAL A 302 7.54 -22.17 2.62
N LYS A 303 6.34 -22.71 2.47
CA LYS A 303 6.00 -24.06 2.95
C LYS A 303 6.89 -25.13 2.31
N LYS A 304 7.21 -24.96 1.03
CA LYS A 304 8.04 -25.89 0.25
C LYS A 304 9.52 -25.76 0.59
N GLU A 305 10.03 -24.53 0.69
CA GLU A 305 11.46 -24.25 0.84
C GLU A 305 11.91 -24.19 2.30
N HIS A 306 11.06 -23.68 3.19
CA HIS A 306 11.35 -23.40 4.59
C HIS A 306 10.18 -23.81 5.51
N PRO A 307 9.89 -25.13 5.64
CA PRO A 307 8.71 -25.63 6.35
C PRO A 307 8.66 -25.23 7.83
N LEU A 308 9.82 -25.00 8.47
CA LEU A 308 9.89 -24.58 9.87
C LEU A 308 9.41 -23.14 10.10
N LEU A 309 9.51 -22.26 9.09
CA LEU A 309 9.06 -20.86 9.18
C LEU A 309 7.56 -20.72 8.87
N TYR A 310 6.99 -21.71 8.19
CA TYR A 310 5.61 -21.67 7.72
C TYR A 310 4.59 -21.41 8.86
N PRO A 311 4.64 -22.08 10.02
CA PRO A 311 3.63 -21.89 11.07
C PRO A 311 3.58 -20.46 11.64
N SER A 312 4.73 -19.82 11.85
CA SER A 312 4.83 -18.45 12.39
C SER A 312 4.32 -17.43 11.38
N LEU A 313 4.75 -17.53 10.12
CA LEU A 313 4.29 -16.64 9.05
C LEU A 313 2.82 -16.87 8.70
N ARG A 314 2.35 -18.12 8.77
CA ARG A 314 0.95 -18.46 8.58
C ARG A 314 0.06 -17.76 9.62
N SER A 315 0.48 -17.77 10.88
CA SER A 315 -0.27 -17.13 11.98
C SER A 315 -0.43 -15.62 11.76
N LEU A 316 0.56 -14.94 11.16
CA LEU A 316 0.46 -13.53 10.77
C LEU A 316 -0.57 -13.32 9.65
N ILE A 317 -0.57 -14.17 8.61
CA ILE A 317 -1.53 -14.04 7.50
C ILE A 317 -2.96 -14.37 7.95
N ASP A 318 -3.13 -15.36 8.83
CA ASP A 318 -4.42 -15.66 9.44
C ASP A 318 -4.91 -14.47 10.29
N LEU A 319 -4.03 -13.84 11.08
CA LEU A 319 -4.38 -12.65 11.85
C LEU A 319 -4.76 -11.48 10.93
N PHE A 320 -4.06 -11.27 9.82
CA PHE A 320 -4.41 -10.26 8.82
C PHE A 320 -5.83 -10.50 8.29
N PHE A 321 -6.15 -11.72 7.87
CA PHE A 321 -7.47 -12.10 7.38
C PHE A 321 -8.56 -11.83 8.43
N ILE A 322 -8.37 -12.33 9.66
CA ILE A 322 -9.34 -12.14 10.74
C ILE A 322 -9.57 -10.65 11.00
N ASN A 323 -8.52 -9.84 11.01
CA ASN A 323 -8.63 -8.40 11.22
C ASN A 323 -9.45 -7.71 10.12
N VAL A 324 -9.28 -8.11 8.86
CA VAL A 324 -10.10 -7.61 7.75
C VAL A 324 -11.56 -8.01 7.97
N VAL A 325 -11.85 -9.30 8.17
CA VAL A 325 -13.24 -9.77 8.36
C VAL A 325 -13.90 -9.10 9.56
N LEU A 326 -13.22 -8.99 10.70
CA LEU A 326 -13.78 -8.36 11.91
C LEU A 326 -13.91 -6.84 11.80
N SER A 327 -13.18 -6.18 10.90
CA SER A 327 -13.34 -4.74 10.65
C SER A 327 -14.52 -4.45 9.72
N GLN A 328 -14.93 -5.42 8.90
CA GLN A 328 -16.02 -5.28 7.92
C GLN A 328 -17.11 -6.37 8.09
N PHE A 329 -17.28 -6.90 9.29
CA PHE A 329 -18.14 -8.07 9.53
C PHE A 329 -19.61 -7.85 9.12
N GLY A 330 -20.08 -6.59 9.18
CA GLY A 330 -21.44 -6.23 8.80
C GLY A 330 -21.77 -6.63 7.36
N GLU A 331 -20.84 -6.46 6.43
CA GLU A 331 -21.04 -6.84 5.03
C GLU A 331 -21.19 -8.36 4.86
N PHE A 332 -20.42 -9.14 5.62
CA PHE A 332 -20.52 -10.61 5.60
C PHE A 332 -21.82 -11.14 6.21
N LEU A 333 -22.37 -10.40 7.19
CA LEU A 333 -23.68 -10.72 7.78
C LEU A 333 -24.82 -10.37 6.82
N ILE A 334 -24.74 -9.21 6.14
CA ILE A 334 -25.75 -8.76 5.17
C ILE A 334 -25.88 -9.75 4.01
N THR A 335 -24.75 -10.24 3.49
CA THR A 335 -24.76 -11.24 2.41
C THR A 335 -25.12 -12.64 2.90
N GLY A 336 -25.13 -12.86 4.21
CA GLY A 336 -25.30 -14.18 4.82
C GLY A 336 -24.14 -15.14 4.53
N TYR A 337 -22.98 -14.64 4.09
CA TYR A 337 -21.79 -15.47 3.91
C TYR A 337 -21.31 -16.01 5.26
N TYR A 338 -21.21 -15.15 6.28
CA TYR A 338 -20.98 -15.54 7.66
C TYR A 338 -22.23 -15.28 8.51
N ASN A 339 -22.41 -16.09 9.55
CA ASN A 339 -23.42 -15.88 10.57
C ASN A 339 -22.75 -15.37 11.87
N SER A 340 -23.56 -15.01 12.86
CA SER A 340 -23.06 -14.50 14.15
C SER A 340 -22.14 -15.49 14.88
N TYR A 341 -22.35 -16.81 14.70
CA TYR A 341 -21.48 -17.84 15.26
C TYR A 341 -20.07 -17.77 14.65
N HIS A 342 -19.96 -17.72 13.32
CA HIS A 342 -18.67 -17.58 12.63
C HIS A 342 -17.93 -16.29 13.05
N ILE A 343 -18.64 -15.18 13.22
CA ILE A 343 -18.03 -13.92 13.67
C ILE A 343 -17.50 -14.04 15.11
N ASN A 344 -18.24 -14.68 16.02
CA ASN A 344 -17.77 -14.92 17.39
C ASN A 344 -16.58 -15.90 17.42
N LEU A 345 -16.58 -16.91 16.55
CA LEU A 345 -15.45 -17.82 16.37
C LEU A 345 -14.18 -17.07 15.96
N LEU A 346 -14.26 -16.20 14.95
CA LEU A 346 -13.14 -15.38 14.49
C LEU A 346 -12.62 -14.43 15.58
N LYS A 347 -13.51 -13.86 16.41
CA LYS A 347 -13.11 -13.04 17.57
C LYS A 347 -12.30 -13.84 18.61
N ASN A 348 -12.65 -15.10 18.84
CA ASN A 348 -11.92 -15.97 19.76
C ASN A 348 -10.57 -16.39 19.15
N LEU A 349 -10.56 -16.81 17.89
CA LEU A 349 -9.35 -17.17 17.16
C LEU A 349 -8.34 -16.01 17.08
N GLN A 350 -8.82 -14.76 16.93
CA GLN A 350 -7.96 -13.58 17.00
C GLN A 350 -7.14 -13.56 18.29
N LYS A 351 -7.80 -13.75 19.44
CA LYS A 351 -7.16 -13.71 20.77
C LYS A 351 -6.13 -14.83 20.93
N GLU A 352 -6.41 -16.02 20.42
CA GLU A 352 -5.48 -17.15 20.45
C GLU A 352 -4.27 -16.92 19.53
N LEU A 353 -4.48 -16.36 18.33
CA LEU A 353 -3.38 -16.00 17.43
C LEU A 353 -2.47 -14.92 18.03
N LEU A 354 -3.02 -13.94 18.76
CA LEU A 354 -2.20 -12.94 19.46
C LEU A 354 -1.24 -13.60 20.46
N LYS A 355 -1.73 -14.58 21.24
CA LYS A 355 -0.88 -15.35 22.17
C LYS A 355 0.16 -16.20 21.45
N LYS A 356 -0.20 -16.79 20.31
CA LYS A 356 0.73 -17.59 19.51
C LYS A 356 1.86 -16.73 18.92
N ILE A 357 1.51 -15.58 18.33
CA ILE A 357 2.47 -14.65 17.72
C ILE A 357 3.39 -14.03 18.80
N ARG A 358 2.90 -13.85 20.03
CA ARG A 358 3.69 -13.34 21.15
C ARG A 358 4.99 -14.11 21.40
N VAL A 359 5.00 -15.42 21.16
CA VAL A 359 6.19 -16.28 21.34
C VAL A 359 7.26 -15.96 20.30
N ASP A 360 6.85 -15.75 19.06
CA ASP A 360 7.74 -15.51 17.91
C ASP A 360 8.03 -14.02 17.67
N ALA A 361 7.40 -13.12 18.43
CA ALA A 361 7.35 -11.68 18.12
C ALA A 361 8.73 -11.04 17.93
N ILE A 362 9.73 -11.42 18.74
CA ILE A 362 11.09 -10.90 18.63
C ILE A 362 11.80 -11.43 17.36
N GLY A 363 11.70 -12.73 17.08
CA GLY A 363 12.28 -13.33 15.89
C GLY A 363 11.68 -12.77 14.60
N LEU A 364 10.38 -12.45 14.61
CA LEU A 364 9.69 -11.84 13.48
C LEU A 364 10.15 -10.40 13.20
N VAL A 365 10.54 -9.61 14.20
CA VAL A 365 11.08 -8.26 13.95
C VAL A 365 12.57 -8.28 13.67
N ASP A 366 13.32 -9.18 14.30
CA ASP A 366 14.77 -9.29 14.11
C ASP A 366 15.15 -9.90 12.76
N ALA A 367 14.26 -10.71 12.15
CA ALA A 367 14.42 -11.25 10.80
C ALA A 367 14.54 -10.18 9.69
N TRP A 368 14.23 -8.91 9.99
CA TRP A 368 14.41 -7.78 9.07
C TRP A 368 15.79 -7.13 9.17
N GLU A 369 16.61 -7.56 10.14
CA GLU A 369 18.02 -7.18 10.28
C GLU A 369 18.26 -5.66 10.33
N PHE A 370 17.33 -4.93 10.94
CA PHE A 370 17.51 -3.51 11.18
C PHE A 370 18.65 -3.26 12.16
N SER A 371 19.70 -2.57 11.70
CA SER A 371 20.79 -2.13 12.58
C SER A 371 20.34 -0.99 13.49
N ASP A 372 20.98 -0.87 14.66
CA ASP A 372 20.68 0.21 15.61
C ASP A 372 20.90 1.60 15.00
N ASN A 373 21.88 1.73 14.10
CA ASN A 373 22.13 2.97 13.36
C ASN A 373 20.96 3.34 12.45
N MET A 374 20.34 2.35 11.82
CA MET A 374 19.23 2.56 10.90
C MET A 374 17.93 2.85 11.63
N LEU A 375 17.64 2.14 12.73
CA LEU A 375 16.48 2.44 13.59
C LEU A 375 16.65 3.78 14.30
N ASN A 376 17.90 4.17 14.59
CA ASN A 376 18.29 5.37 15.31
C ASN A 376 17.40 5.62 16.55
N SER A 377 17.16 4.56 17.33
CA SER A 377 16.22 4.60 18.45
C SER A 377 16.82 3.96 19.68
N ALA A 378 16.83 4.70 20.79
CA ALA A 378 17.22 4.16 22.09
C ALA A 378 16.26 3.07 22.59
N LEU A 379 14.98 3.17 22.23
CA LEU A 379 13.94 2.21 22.64
C LEU A 379 14.01 0.89 21.87
N GLY A 380 14.52 0.94 20.63
CA GLY A 380 14.53 -0.20 19.71
C GLY A 380 15.88 -0.90 19.58
N ARG A 381 16.82 -0.64 20.50
CA ARG A 381 18.15 -1.26 20.48
C ARG A 381 18.07 -2.78 20.44
N TYR A 382 18.97 -3.38 19.67
CA TYR A 382 19.06 -4.84 19.57
C TYR A 382 19.41 -5.51 20.91
N ASP A 383 20.30 -4.90 21.69
CA ASP A 383 20.77 -5.43 22.99
C ASP A 383 19.77 -5.24 24.15
N GLY A 384 18.67 -4.51 23.93
CA GLY A 384 17.70 -4.20 24.97
C GLY A 384 18.17 -3.21 26.05
N ASN A 385 19.35 -2.60 25.92
CA ASN A 385 19.89 -1.61 26.88
C ASN A 385 19.25 -0.22 26.68
N VAL A 386 17.94 -0.14 26.93
CA VAL A 386 17.13 1.03 26.62
C VAL A 386 17.41 2.20 27.57
N TYR A 387 17.36 1.96 28.88
CA TYR A 387 17.36 3.04 29.87
C TYR A 387 18.70 3.80 29.94
N GLU A 388 19.83 3.08 29.88
CA GLU A 388 21.15 3.72 29.86
C GLU A 388 21.37 4.52 28.59
N GLU A 389 20.95 3.99 27.44
CA GLU A 389 21.05 4.71 26.16
C GLU A 389 20.18 5.96 26.15
N MET A 390 18.94 5.89 26.64
CA MET A 390 18.07 7.05 26.78
C MET A 390 18.75 8.13 27.62
N TYR A 391 19.32 7.76 28.76
CA TYR A 391 20.03 8.69 29.64
C TYR A 391 21.26 9.32 28.94
N LYS A 392 22.04 8.51 28.20
CA LYS A 392 23.18 9.00 27.41
C LYS A 392 22.75 10.01 26.35
N ARG A 393 21.67 9.74 25.61
CA ARG A 393 21.17 10.64 24.55
C ARG A 393 20.67 11.96 25.12
N VAL A 394 19.96 11.94 26.24
CA VAL A 394 19.48 13.18 26.91
C VAL A 394 20.65 14.08 27.29
N LYS A 395 21.76 13.52 27.79
CA LYS A 395 22.96 14.32 28.10
C LYS A 395 23.56 15.04 26.87
N MET A 396 23.42 14.45 25.69
CA MET A 396 23.96 15.00 24.44
C MET A 396 23.03 16.04 23.79
N ASP A 397 21.87 16.33 24.39
CA ASP A 397 20.94 17.32 23.84
C ASP A 397 21.61 18.71 23.79
N PRO A 398 21.52 19.44 22.65
CA PRO A 398 22.12 20.77 22.52
C PRO A 398 21.69 21.77 23.59
N LEU A 399 20.50 21.62 24.17
CA LEU A 399 20.02 22.47 25.26
C LEU A 399 20.84 22.23 26.54
N ASN A 400 21.13 20.97 26.86
CA ASN A 400 21.92 20.59 28.03
C ASN A 400 23.39 20.99 27.87
N LEU A 401 23.95 20.84 26.66
CA LEU A 401 25.31 21.27 26.34
C LEU A 401 25.50 22.80 26.39
N LYS A 402 24.45 23.58 26.14
CA LYS A 402 24.50 25.06 26.25
C LYS A 402 24.51 25.53 27.69
N HIS A 403 23.78 24.86 28.59
CA HIS A 403 23.81 25.14 30.02
C HIS A 403 25.19 24.88 30.63
N GLU A 404 25.88 23.79 30.23
CA GLU A 404 27.26 23.51 30.65
C GLU A 404 28.25 24.59 30.17
N LYS A 405 27.93 25.29 29.08
CA LYS A 405 28.71 26.42 28.55
C LYS A 405 28.31 27.78 29.14
N GLY A 406 27.45 27.82 30.16
CA GLY A 406 27.04 29.05 30.83
C GLY A 406 26.12 29.96 30.00
N ILE A 407 25.52 29.46 28.91
CA ILE A 407 24.57 30.22 28.10
C ILE A 407 23.18 30.03 28.72
N TYR A 408 22.79 30.96 29.60
CA TYR A 408 21.44 31.03 30.13
C TYR A 408 20.58 31.86 29.18
N VAL A 409 19.50 31.27 28.66
CA VAL A 409 18.47 32.04 27.94
C VAL A 409 17.73 32.86 29.00
N GLY A 410 18.15 34.10 29.19
CA GLY A 410 17.39 35.06 29.99
C GLY A 410 16.05 35.32 29.31
N TYR A 411 14.98 35.40 30.10
CA TYR A 411 13.76 36.03 29.64
C TYR A 411 13.99 37.54 29.72
N ASN A 412 13.95 38.23 28.58
CA ASN A 412 13.68 39.67 28.62
C ASN A 412 12.21 39.80 29.00
N GLU A 413 11.94 39.85 30.31
CA GLU A 413 10.67 40.34 30.83
C GLU A 413 10.54 41.79 30.34
N LEU A 414 9.72 41.99 29.30
CA LEU A 414 9.33 43.30 28.79
C LEU A 414 8.21 43.88 29.65
#